data_AF-A0A3R6WJS5-F1
#
_entry.id   AF-A0A3R6WJS5-F1
#
_cell.length_a   1.000
_cell.length_b   1.000
_cell.length_c   1.000
_cell.angle_alpha   90.00
_cell.angle_beta   90.00
_cell.angle_gamma   90.00
#
_symmetry.space_group_name_H-M   'P 1'
#
loop_
_entity.id
_entity.type
_entity.pdbx_description
1 polymer ?
#
loop_
_entity_poly.entity_id
_entity_poly.type
_entity_poly.pdbx_seq_one_letter_code
_entity_poly.pdbx_strand_id
1 'polypeptide(L)'
;MTTAVAATTARPPMDFDKYNALLEEGKSRYEIDACLRQDALSPDDITSFWQHVGARALDDAAAHAPADDIAAVWRRIQPYQYFQRGFSLPQVPARKEPGDLRVVFISDTHSLHDDLPPIPHGDVLVHGGDFTDTGDRDEVRYVLAFNAFLGTLPHRYKIVIGGNHECTFDKAYYKTHWKRYGHPVEYDSDDVRSLLTNALYLEDTLVTVEGYRIY
;
A
#
# COMPACT_ATOMS: atom_id res chain seq x y z
N MET A 1 54.19 -7.70 18.01
CA MET A 1 53.15 -7.95 16.99
C MET A 1 52.06 -6.92 17.20
N THR A 2 52.05 -5.88 16.38
CA THR A 2 51.15 -4.73 16.50
C THR A 2 49.95 -4.99 15.61
N THR A 3 48.79 -5.26 16.19
CA THR A 3 47.54 -5.47 15.46
C THR A 3 47.03 -4.10 15.00
N ALA A 4 47.03 -3.86 13.69
CA ALA A 4 46.40 -2.69 13.10
C ALA A 4 44.88 -2.82 13.20
N VAL A 5 44.23 -1.93 13.93
CA VAL A 5 42.78 -1.75 13.90
C VAL A 5 42.45 -1.05 12.58
N ALA A 6 41.73 -1.73 11.69
CA ALA A 6 41.24 -1.13 10.45
C ALA A 6 40.32 0.04 10.81
N ALA A 7 40.69 1.24 10.41
CA ALA A 7 39.86 2.42 10.55
C ALA A 7 38.56 2.20 9.77
N THR A 8 37.44 2.10 10.49
CA THR A 8 36.12 2.14 9.90
C THR A 8 35.93 3.56 9.39
N THR A 9 36.10 3.79 8.09
CA THR A 9 35.80 5.07 7.46
C THR A 9 34.32 5.33 7.69
N ALA A 10 33.99 6.32 8.54
CA ALA A 10 32.62 6.73 8.78
C ALA A 10 31.96 7.05 7.43
N ARG A 11 30.80 6.44 7.19
CA ARG A 11 30.02 6.63 5.97
C ARG A 11 29.66 8.12 5.86
N PRO A 12 29.89 8.79 4.71
CA PRO A 12 29.52 10.19 4.58
C PRO A 12 28.00 10.33 4.76
N PRO A 13 27.53 11.30 5.55
CA PRO A 13 26.10 11.56 5.72
C PRO A 13 25.48 12.02 4.40
N MET A 14 24.20 11.69 4.20
CA MET A 14 23.42 12.12 3.05
C MET A 14 23.32 13.65 2.99
N ASP A 15 23.79 14.25 1.91
CA ASP A 15 23.65 15.69 1.64
C ASP A 15 22.31 15.97 0.95
N PHE A 16 21.25 16.07 1.74
CA PHE A 16 19.90 16.30 1.23
C PHE A 16 19.78 17.61 0.43
N ASP A 17 20.47 18.68 0.84
CA ASP A 17 20.37 19.98 0.19
C ASP A 17 20.93 19.91 -1.23
N LYS A 18 22.08 19.25 -1.41
CA LYS A 18 22.67 19.00 -2.74
C LYS A 18 21.69 18.29 -3.68
N TYR A 19 21.08 17.19 -3.25
CA TYR A 19 20.23 16.39 -4.14
C TYR A 19 18.83 17.00 -4.32
N ASN A 20 18.34 17.76 -3.33
CA ASN A 20 17.10 18.54 -3.48
C ASN A 20 17.27 19.67 -4.50
N ALA A 21 18.44 20.33 -4.56
CA ALA A 21 18.71 21.33 -5.59
C ALA A 21 18.58 20.75 -7.01
N LEU A 22 19.01 19.50 -7.23
CA LEU A 22 18.84 18.82 -8.51
C LEU A 22 17.36 18.60 -8.86
N LEU A 23 16.51 18.30 -7.86
CA LEU A 23 15.06 18.21 -8.06
C LEU A 23 14.46 19.56 -8.48
N GLU A 24 14.89 20.64 -7.82
CA GLU A 24 14.45 22.01 -8.13
C GLU A 24 14.91 22.47 -9.53
N GLU A 25 16.09 22.03 -9.96
CA GLU A 25 16.60 22.22 -11.33
C GLU A 25 15.86 21.40 -12.40
N GLY A 26 14.91 20.54 -11.98
CA GLY A 26 14.13 19.69 -12.89
C GLY A 26 14.91 18.51 -13.44
N LYS A 27 15.99 18.08 -12.76
CA LYS A 27 16.73 16.87 -13.13
C LYS A 27 15.83 15.65 -13.01
N SER A 28 15.98 14.74 -13.97
CA SER A 28 15.29 13.47 -13.91
C SER A 28 15.81 12.64 -12.74
N ARG A 29 14.96 11.76 -12.19
CA ARG A 29 15.38 10.78 -11.19
C ARG A 29 16.58 9.95 -11.63
N TYR A 30 16.71 9.62 -12.92
CA TYR A 30 17.86 8.88 -13.43
C TYR A 30 19.18 9.66 -13.28
N GLU A 31 19.15 10.97 -13.57
CA GLU A 31 20.32 11.84 -13.36
C GLU A 31 20.66 11.98 -11.87
N ILE A 32 19.65 12.15 -11.01
CA ILE A 32 19.84 12.28 -9.56
C ILE A 32 20.38 10.97 -8.97
N ASP A 33 19.81 9.82 -9.34
CA ASP A 33 20.30 8.49 -8.96
C ASP A 33 21.75 8.25 -9.41
N ALA A 34 22.12 8.72 -10.60
CA ALA A 34 23.49 8.62 -11.07
C ALA A 34 24.45 9.44 -10.20
N CYS A 35 24.06 10.67 -9.80
CA CYS A 35 24.82 11.47 -8.84
C CYS A 35 24.91 10.80 -7.46
N LEU A 36 23.80 10.31 -6.92
CA LEU A 36 23.76 9.62 -5.63
C LEU A 36 24.70 8.39 -5.63
N ARG A 37 24.69 7.59 -6.70
CA ARG A 37 25.61 6.44 -6.87
C ARG A 37 27.06 6.87 -7.05
N GLN A 38 27.31 7.96 -7.76
CA GLN A 38 28.66 8.52 -7.95
C GLN A 38 29.27 8.99 -6.62
N ASP A 39 28.44 9.49 -5.71
CA ASP A 39 28.82 9.86 -4.34
C ASP A 39 28.92 8.64 -3.39
N ALA A 40 28.89 7.42 -3.94
CA ALA A 40 29.03 6.15 -3.23
C ALA A 40 27.98 5.89 -2.13
N LEU A 41 26.76 6.43 -2.30
CA LEU A 41 25.63 6.11 -1.43
C LEU A 41 25.12 4.69 -1.69
N SER A 42 24.72 4.01 -0.61
CA SER A 42 24.18 2.65 -0.72
C SER A 42 22.76 2.65 -1.34
N PRO A 43 22.28 1.50 -1.83
CA PRO A 43 20.88 1.37 -2.26
C PRO A 43 19.86 1.77 -1.20
N ASP A 44 20.14 1.49 0.08
CA ASP A 44 19.28 1.86 1.21
C ASP A 44 19.30 3.38 1.45
N ASP A 45 20.46 4.02 1.30
CA ASP A 45 20.61 5.47 1.42
C ASP A 45 19.80 6.16 0.30
N ILE A 46 19.96 5.71 -0.95
CA ILE A 46 19.19 6.20 -2.11
C ILE A 46 17.69 6.02 -1.89
N THR A 47 17.27 4.87 -1.37
CA THR A 47 15.86 4.60 -1.06
C THR A 47 15.34 5.56 0.01
N SER A 48 16.11 5.76 1.08
CA SER A 48 15.77 6.68 2.17
C SER A 48 15.67 8.14 1.68
N PHE A 49 16.56 8.57 0.78
CA PHE A 49 16.48 9.89 0.15
C PHE A 49 15.15 10.09 -0.57
N TRP A 50 14.75 9.14 -1.42
CA TRP A 50 13.51 9.25 -2.19
C TRP A 50 12.25 9.15 -1.33
N GLN A 51 12.27 8.35 -0.25
CA GLN A 51 11.18 8.33 0.73
C GLN A 51 11.02 9.69 1.42
N HIS A 52 12.14 10.32 1.80
CA HIS A 52 12.12 11.65 2.40
C HIS A 52 11.59 12.72 1.43
N VAL A 53 12.00 12.67 0.17
CA VAL A 53 11.49 13.55 -0.90
C VAL A 53 9.98 13.37 -1.09
N GLY A 54 9.50 12.12 -1.13
CA GLY A 54 8.07 11.82 -1.23
C GLY A 54 7.26 12.33 -0.04
N ALA A 55 7.76 12.16 1.18
CA ALA A 55 7.12 12.67 2.40
C ALA A 55 7.02 14.21 2.40
N ARG A 56 8.10 14.91 2.04
CA ARG A 56 8.09 16.38 1.93
C ARG A 56 7.14 16.89 0.87
N ALA A 57 7.06 16.20 -0.27
CA ALA A 57 6.12 16.54 -1.32
C ALA A 57 4.66 16.40 -0.85
N LEU A 58 4.37 15.37 -0.05
CA LEU A 58 3.07 15.17 0.56
C LEU A 58 2.73 16.28 1.57
N ASP A 59 3.69 16.64 2.44
CA ASP A 59 3.52 17.74 3.41
C ASP A 59 3.28 19.09 2.69
N ASP A 60 4.02 19.38 1.61
CA ASP A 60 3.81 20.58 0.80
C ASP A 60 2.43 20.58 0.14
N ALA A 61 2.01 19.44 -0.43
CA ALA A 61 0.71 19.30 -1.03
C ALA A 61 -0.41 19.50 -0.01
N ALA A 62 -0.28 18.94 1.20
CA ALA A 62 -1.24 19.14 2.28
C ALA A 62 -1.33 20.60 2.75
N ALA A 63 -0.21 21.34 2.71
CA ALA A 63 -0.18 22.75 3.11
C ALA A 63 -0.75 23.72 2.04
N HIS A 64 -0.72 23.34 0.76
CA HIS A 64 -0.96 24.28 -0.34
C HIS A 64 -2.03 23.85 -1.36
N ALA A 65 -2.54 22.61 -1.31
CA ALA A 65 -3.65 22.16 -2.15
C ALA A 65 -4.97 22.24 -1.38
N PRO A 66 -6.08 22.62 -2.03
CA PRO A 66 -7.41 22.49 -1.45
C PRO A 66 -7.67 21.04 -1.05
N ALA A 67 -8.20 20.81 0.15
CA ALA A 67 -8.45 19.46 0.67
C ALA A 67 -9.45 18.66 -0.20
N ASP A 68 -10.27 19.33 -1.01
CA ASP A 68 -11.25 18.77 -1.93
C ASP A 68 -10.72 18.56 -3.37
N ASP A 69 -9.50 19.01 -3.68
CA ASP A 69 -8.87 18.83 -5.00
C ASP A 69 -7.71 17.82 -4.94
N ILE A 70 -8.09 16.54 -4.84
CA ILE A 70 -7.16 15.40 -4.88
C ILE A 70 -6.27 15.43 -6.12
N ALA A 71 -6.77 15.97 -7.26
CA ALA A 71 -5.97 16.08 -8.47
C ALA A 71 -4.89 17.16 -8.37
N ALA A 72 -5.13 18.26 -7.66
CA ALA A 72 -4.10 19.25 -7.33
C ALA A 72 -3.04 18.68 -6.37
N VAL A 73 -3.46 17.92 -5.36
CA VAL A 73 -2.53 17.17 -4.48
C VAL A 73 -1.68 16.20 -5.32
N TRP A 74 -2.32 15.38 -6.16
CA TRP A 74 -1.63 14.41 -7.01
C TRP A 74 -0.62 15.06 -7.95
N ARG A 75 -0.99 16.14 -8.66
CA ARG A 75 -0.09 16.86 -9.56
C ARG A 75 1.15 17.42 -8.86
N ARG A 76 1.03 17.80 -7.59
CA ARG A 76 2.17 18.27 -6.78
C ARG A 76 3.08 17.12 -6.35
N ILE A 77 2.52 15.98 -5.96
CA ILE A 77 3.34 14.85 -5.51
C ILE A 77 3.89 14.01 -6.66
N GLN A 78 3.20 13.95 -7.80
CA GLN A 78 3.52 13.09 -8.94
C GLN A 78 4.99 13.19 -9.40
N PRO A 79 5.61 14.38 -9.54
CA PRO A 79 7.02 14.49 -9.97
C PRO A 79 8.00 13.81 -9.00
N TYR A 80 7.59 13.64 -7.74
CA TYR A 80 8.38 13.05 -6.66
C TYR A 80 8.05 11.57 -6.41
N GLN A 81 6.96 11.07 -7.02
CA GLN A 81 6.60 9.66 -6.98
C GLN A 81 7.44 8.88 -8.01
N TYR A 82 7.98 7.75 -7.58
CA TYR A 82 8.68 6.83 -8.48
C TYR A 82 7.98 5.50 -8.52
N PHE A 83 7.73 5.07 -9.74
CA PHE A 83 7.25 3.74 -10.03
C PHE A 83 8.38 2.93 -10.64
N GLN A 84 8.99 2.04 -9.84
CA GLN A 84 9.97 1.10 -10.36
C GLN A 84 9.25 0.02 -11.17
N ARG A 85 9.33 0.13 -12.50
CA ARG A 85 8.88 -0.97 -13.36
C ARG A 85 9.81 -2.17 -13.17
N GLY A 86 9.21 -3.34 -12.94
CA GLY A 86 9.97 -4.57 -12.73
C GLY A 86 10.74 -4.62 -11.41
N PHE A 87 10.27 -3.95 -10.35
CA PHE A 87 10.78 -4.19 -9.00
C PHE A 87 10.50 -5.64 -8.61
N SER A 88 11.58 -6.40 -8.41
CA SER A 88 11.48 -7.72 -7.80
C SER A 88 11.43 -7.54 -6.29
N LEU A 89 10.33 -7.98 -5.67
CA LEU A 89 10.24 -8.01 -4.21
C LEU A 89 11.44 -8.78 -3.64
N PRO A 90 12.08 -8.28 -2.56
CA PRO A 90 13.13 -9.03 -1.89
C PRO A 90 12.57 -10.38 -1.43
N GLN A 91 13.43 -11.40 -1.39
CA GLN A 91 13.02 -12.72 -0.91
C GLN A 91 12.54 -12.59 0.54
N VAL A 92 11.29 -12.99 0.78
CA VAL A 92 10.72 -13.00 2.13
C VAL A 92 11.58 -13.95 2.98
N PRO A 93 12.14 -13.49 4.13
CA PRO A 93 13.01 -14.33 4.94
C PRO A 93 12.31 -15.64 5.32
N ALA A 94 12.96 -16.78 5.08
CA ALA A 94 12.35 -18.09 5.32
C ALA A 94 12.00 -18.30 6.81
N ARG A 95 12.78 -17.71 7.72
CA ARG A 95 12.60 -17.85 9.17
C ARG A 95 11.93 -16.61 9.75
N LYS A 96 10.95 -16.87 10.60
CA LYS A 96 10.33 -15.91 11.51
C LYS A 96 10.96 -16.13 12.89
N GLU A 97 11.46 -15.08 13.54
CA GLU A 97 11.98 -15.22 14.90
C GLU A 97 10.83 -15.47 15.89
N PRO A 98 11.05 -16.27 16.96
CA PRO A 98 10.02 -16.48 17.97
C PRO A 98 9.56 -15.15 18.59
N GLY A 99 8.27 -14.87 18.52
CA GLY A 99 7.67 -13.63 19.06
C GLY A 99 7.35 -12.56 18.02
N ASP A 100 7.83 -12.70 16.79
CA ASP A 100 7.45 -11.78 15.71
C ASP A 100 6.04 -12.09 15.15
N LEU A 101 5.51 -11.20 14.32
CA LEU A 101 4.31 -11.41 13.51
C LEU A 101 4.62 -11.04 12.06
N ARG A 102 4.36 -11.94 11.10
CA ARG A 102 4.50 -11.65 9.67
C ARG A 102 3.16 -11.23 9.11
N VAL A 103 3.08 -9.96 8.75
CA VAL A 103 1.92 -9.36 8.10
C VAL A 103 2.18 -9.30 6.59
N VAL A 104 1.24 -9.79 5.80
CA VAL A 104 1.23 -9.67 4.33
C VAL A 104 0.16 -8.66 3.97
N PHE A 105 0.56 -7.60 3.25
CA PHE A 105 -0.34 -6.52 2.87
C PHE A 105 -0.54 -6.53 1.35
N ILE A 106 -1.80 -6.52 0.93
CA ILE A 106 -2.23 -6.35 -0.47
C ILE A 106 -3.37 -5.33 -0.50
N SER A 107 -3.68 -4.77 -1.65
CA SER A 107 -4.77 -3.80 -1.83
C SER A 107 -5.11 -3.69 -3.31
N ASP A 108 -6.22 -3.02 -3.64
CA ASP A 108 -6.55 -2.58 -5.01
C ASP A 108 -6.54 -3.74 -6.01
N THR A 109 -7.11 -4.88 -5.61
CA THR A 109 -7.13 -6.07 -6.46
C THR A 109 -8.19 -5.96 -7.55
N HIS A 110 -9.22 -5.12 -7.39
CA HIS A 110 -10.25 -4.84 -8.40
C HIS A 110 -10.78 -6.10 -9.10
N SER A 111 -11.14 -7.13 -8.34
CA SER A 111 -11.58 -8.43 -8.86
C SER A 111 -10.54 -9.23 -9.68
N LEU A 112 -9.28 -8.78 -9.76
CA LEU A 112 -8.15 -9.43 -10.44
C LEU A 112 -7.27 -10.25 -9.47
N HIS A 113 -7.85 -10.75 -8.38
CA HIS A 113 -7.11 -11.52 -7.36
C HIS A 113 -6.50 -12.82 -7.90
N ASP A 114 -7.05 -13.38 -8.98
CA ASP A 114 -6.51 -14.56 -9.67
C ASP A 114 -5.24 -14.25 -10.50
N ASP A 115 -5.04 -12.99 -10.89
CA ASP A 115 -3.89 -12.53 -11.67
C ASP A 115 -2.71 -12.10 -10.78
N LEU A 116 -2.89 -12.12 -9.46
CA LEU A 116 -1.85 -11.77 -8.52
C LEU A 116 -0.69 -12.80 -8.56
N PRO A 117 0.56 -12.35 -8.37
CA PRO A 117 1.64 -13.27 -8.09
C PRO A 117 1.35 -14.06 -6.81
N PRO A 118 1.99 -15.23 -6.60
CA PRO A 118 1.77 -16.04 -5.40
C PRO A 118 1.92 -15.22 -4.13
N ILE A 119 0.86 -15.18 -3.32
CA ILE A 119 0.86 -14.46 -2.05
C ILE A 119 1.81 -15.18 -1.09
N PRO A 120 2.82 -14.49 -0.52
CA PRO A 120 3.76 -15.12 0.37
C PRO A 120 3.09 -15.60 1.65
N HIS A 121 3.69 -16.59 2.32
CA HIS A 121 3.22 -17.02 3.63
C HIS A 121 3.39 -15.91 4.69
N GLY A 122 2.34 -15.69 5.47
CA GLY A 122 2.35 -14.88 6.68
C GLY A 122 1.32 -15.35 7.71
N ASP A 123 1.35 -14.75 8.89
CA ASP A 123 0.38 -15.04 9.95
C ASP A 123 -0.93 -14.27 9.74
N VAL A 124 -0.80 -13.02 9.30
CA VAL A 124 -1.92 -12.10 9.05
C VAL A 124 -1.85 -11.62 7.61
N LEU A 125 -2.94 -11.76 6.88
CA LEU A 125 -3.17 -11.04 5.62
C LEU A 125 -4.01 -9.80 5.92
N VAL A 126 -3.63 -8.66 5.36
CA VAL A 126 -4.43 -7.44 5.36
C VAL A 126 -4.69 -7.04 3.91
N HIS A 127 -5.97 -6.87 3.56
CA HIS A 127 -6.38 -6.26 2.29
C HIS A 127 -6.84 -4.82 2.52
N GLY A 128 -6.17 -3.86 1.88
CA GLY A 128 -6.38 -2.41 2.02
C GLY A 128 -7.60 -1.82 1.32
N GLY A 129 -8.63 -2.62 1.02
CA GLY A 129 -9.79 -2.18 0.22
C GLY A 129 -9.58 -2.26 -1.29
N ASP A 130 -10.63 -1.89 -2.03
CA ASP A 130 -10.74 -1.98 -3.49
C ASP A 130 -10.53 -3.41 -4.01
N PHE A 131 -11.23 -4.37 -3.40
CA PHE A 131 -11.19 -5.78 -3.81
C PHE A 131 -12.24 -6.14 -4.86
N THR A 132 -13.23 -5.28 -5.07
CA THR A 132 -14.21 -5.37 -6.15
C THR A 132 -13.91 -4.33 -7.24
N ASP A 133 -14.44 -4.55 -8.44
CA ASP A 133 -14.47 -3.51 -9.47
C ASP A 133 -15.84 -2.83 -9.48
N THR A 134 -15.85 -1.50 -9.56
CA THR A 134 -17.06 -0.70 -9.34
C THR A 134 -17.84 -0.56 -10.62
N GLY A 135 -19.13 -0.89 -10.55
CA GLY A 135 -20.05 -0.66 -11.65
C GLY A 135 -20.30 -1.86 -12.55
N ASP A 136 -19.87 -3.08 -12.16
CA ASP A 136 -20.54 -4.27 -12.68
C ASP A 136 -21.87 -4.46 -11.93
N ARG A 137 -22.87 -4.97 -12.62
CA ARG A 137 -24.23 -5.19 -12.10
C ARG A 137 -24.27 -6.23 -10.97
N ASP A 138 -23.18 -6.96 -10.79
CA ASP A 138 -23.10 -8.20 -10.02
C ASP A 138 -22.04 -8.11 -8.89
N GLU A 139 -21.99 -6.99 -8.17
CA GLU A 139 -21.05 -6.76 -7.05
C GLU A 139 -21.03 -7.93 -6.03
N VAL A 140 -22.18 -8.53 -5.74
CA VAL A 140 -22.33 -9.74 -4.90
C VAL A 140 -21.44 -10.89 -5.39
N ARG A 141 -21.36 -11.11 -6.71
CA ARG A 141 -20.53 -12.16 -7.30
C ARG A 141 -19.05 -11.88 -7.05
N TYR A 142 -18.62 -10.63 -7.12
CA TYR A 142 -17.22 -10.27 -6.87
C TYR A 142 -16.85 -10.44 -5.40
N VAL A 143 -17.72 -10.05 -4.48
CA VAL A 143 -17.52 -10.30 -3.04
C VAL A 143 -17.38 -11.80 -2.77
N LEU A 144 -18.24 -12.63 -3.38
CA LEU A 144 -18.16 -14.09 -3.25
C LEU A 144 -16.86 -14.67 -3.83
N ALA A 145 -16.44 -14.20 -5.01
CA ALA A 145 -15.20 -14.64 -5.65
C ALA A 145 -13.99 -14.27 -4.79
N PHE A 146 -13.91 -13.03 -4.34
CA PHE A 146 -12.86 -12.55 -3.45
C PHE A 146 -12.85 -13.32 -2.11
N ASN A 147 -14.02 -13.58 -1.53
CA ASN A 147 -14.12 -14.39 -0.32
C ASN A 147 -13.62 -15.83 -0.52
N ALA A 148 -13.93 -16.44 -1.68
CA ALA A 148 -13.43 -17.76 -2.02
C ALA A 148 -11.89 -17.76 -2.16
N PHE A 149 -11.33 -16.75 -2.83
CA PHE A 149 -9.89 -16.53 -2.92
C PHE A 149 -9.24 -16.45 -1.54
N LEU A 150 -9.78 -15.63 -0.62
CA LEU A 150 -9.28 -15.52 0.75
C LEU A 150 -9.28 -16.87 1.50
N GLY A 151 -10.28 -17.72 1.24
CA GLY A 151 -10.39 -19.06 1.79
C GLY A 151 -9.28 -20.02 1.34
N THR A 152 -8.64 -19.76 0.19
CA THR A 152 -7.50 -20.56 -0.29
C THR A 152 -6.18 -20.21 0.41
N LEU A 153 -6.10 -19.04 1.03
CA LEU A 153 -4.85 -18.52 1.56
C LEU A 153 -4.50 -19.10 2.94
N PRO A 154 -3.22 -19.45 3.19
CA PRO A 154 -2.80 -20.17 4.40
C PRO A 154 -2.68 -19.29 5.65
N HIS A 155 -2.94 -17.99 5.53
CA HIS A 155 -2.85 -17.03 6.63
C HIS A 155 -3.84 -17.38 7.74
N ARG A 156 -3.40 -17.34 9.00
CA ARG A 156 -4.26 -17.67 10.15
C ARG A 156 -5.33 -16.61 10.36
N TYR A 157 -4.97 -15.34 10.16
CA TYR A 157 -5.87 -14.21 10.25
C TYR A 157 -5.94 -13.50 8.90
N LYS A 158 -7.14 -13.09 8.50
CA LYS A 158 -7.36 -12.25 7.33
C LYS A 158 -8.20 -11.05 7.76
N ILE A 159 -7.71 -9.86 7.47
CA ILE A 159 -8.36 -8.59 7.77
C ILE A 159 -8.60 -7.88 6.45
N VAL A 160 -9.80 -7.32 6.28
CA VAL A 160 -10.19 -6.60 5.08
C VAL A 160 -10.85 -5.29 5.51
N ILE A 161 -10.52 -4.21 4.83
CA ILE A 161 -11.29 -2.95 4.89
C ILE A 161 -11.97 -2.72 3.54
N GLY A 162 -12.98 -1.85 3.51
CA GLY A 162 -13.60 -1.42 2.26
C GLY A 162 -12.84 -0.23 1.68
N GLY A 163 -12.74 -0.17 0.35
CA GLY A 163 -12.27 0.99 -0.38
C GLY A 163 -13.42 1.74 -1.05
N ASN A 164 -13.09 2.66 -1.96
CA ASN A 164 -14.12 3.39 -2.70
C ASN A 164 -14.81 2.52 -3.75
N HIS A 165 -14.27 1.34 -4.05
CA HIS A 165 -14.87 0.45 -5.02
C HIS A 165 -16.01 -0.41 -4.46
N GLU A 166 -16.01 -0.66 -3.16
CA GLU A 166 -17.04 -1.42 -2.44
C GLU A 166 -18.25 -0.52 -2.09
N CYS A 167 -18.93 -0.01 -3.10
CA CYS A 167 -20.03 0.93 -2.87
C CYS A 167 -21.15 0.31 -2.03
N THR A 168 -21.42 -1.00 -2.16
CA THR A 168 -22.40 -1.73 -1.33
C THR A 168 -21.98 -1.84 0.13
N PHE A 169 -20.71 -1.64 0.44
CA PHE A 169 -20.23 -1.67 1.81
C PHE A 169 -20.56 -0.35 2.50
N ASP A 170 -20.54 0.82 1.86
CA ASP A 170 -20.96 2.07 2.53
C ASP A 170 -22.49 2.17 2.65
N LYS A 171 -23.03 1.83 3.82
CA LYS A 171 -24.48 1.85 4.11
C LYS A 171 -25.14 3.20 3.86
N ALA A 172 -24.47 4.29 4.24
CA ALA A 172 -25.05 5.62 4.16
C ALA A 172 -25.07 6.10 2.71
N TYR A 173 -23.98 5.89 2.00
CA TYR A 173 -23.83 6.29 0.62
C TYR A 173 -24.65 5.41 -0.34
N TYR A 174 -24.60 4.09 -0.20
CA TYR A 174 -25.23 3.15 -1.13
C TYR A 174 -26.74 3.34 -1.25
N LYS A 175 -27.40 3.56 -0.12
CA LYS A 175 -28.86 3.73 0.00
C LYS A 175 -29.43 4.76 -0.97
N THR A 176 -28.69 5.83 -1.26
CA THR A 176 -29.13 6.89 -2.19
C THR A 176 -28.43 6.87 -3.55
N HIS A 177 -27.39 6.04 -3.73
CA HIS A 177 -26.53 6.07 -4.92
C HIS A 177 -26.46 4.75 -5.71
N TRP A 178 -27.08 3.65 -5.24
CA TRP A 178 -27.00 2.33 -5.89
C TRP A 178 -27.32 2.34 -7.39
N LYS A 179 -28.27 3.18 -7.84
CA LYS A 179 -28.64 3.31 -9.26
C LYS A 179 -27.51 3.83 -10.15
N ARG A 180 -26.58 4.61 -9.58
CA ARG A 180 -25.40 5.13 -10.31
C ARG A 180 -24.49 4.02 -10.79
N TYR A 181 -24.51 2.88 -10.10
CA TYR A 181 -23.70 1.70 -10.37
C TYR A 181 -24.42 0.67 -11.26
N GLY A 182 -25.62 0.99 -11.76
CA GLY A 182 -26.35 0.12 -12.66
C GLY A 182 -26.92 -1.15 -12.01
N HIS A 183 -26.93 -1.22 -10.67
CA HIS A 183 -27.53 -2.35 -9.94
C HIS A 183 -29.02 -2.46 -10.27
N PRO A 184 -29.54 -3.69 -10.47
CA PRO A 184 -30.94 -3.91 -10.82
C PRO A 184 -31.89 -3.65 -9.64
N VAL A 185 -31.39 -3.81 -8.42
CA VAL A 185 -32.08 -3.60 -7.15
C VAL A 185 -31.12 -2.98 -6.14
N GLU A 186 -31.66 -2.39 -5.09
CA GLU A 186 -30.88 -2.02 -3.91
C GLU A 186 -30.49 -3.31 -3.16
N TYR A 187 -29.19 -3.55 -3.01
CA TYR A 187 -28.69 -4.60 -2.13
C TYR A 187 -28.68 -4.14 -0.67
N ASP A 188 -28.92 -5.06 0.26
CA ASP A 188 -28.71 -4.80 1.67
C ASP A 188 -27.21 -4.91 2.00
N SER A 189 -26.61 -3.81 2.44
CA SER A 189 -25.19 -3.75 2.76
C SER A 189 -24.75 -4.73 3.85
N ASP A 190 -25.61 -5.06 4.83
CA ASP A 190 -25.28 -6.05 5.85
C ASP A 190 -25.26 -7.46 5.25
N ASP A 191 -26.22 -7.77 4.37
CA ASP A 191 -26.22 -9.04 3.65
C ASP A 191 -24.95 -9.18 2.80
N VAL A 192 -24.57 -8.15 2.04
CA VAL A 192 -23.36 -8.18 1.21
C VAL A 192 -22.09 -8.31 2.06
N ARG A 193 -21.96 -7.53 3.14
CA ARG A 193 -20.83 -7.63 4.08
C ARG A 193 -20.73 -9.03 4.69
N SER A 194 -21.87 -9.67 4.98
CA SER A 194 -21.90 -11.01 5.58
C SER A 194 -21.33 -12.12 4.69
N LEU A 195 -21.18 -11.86 3.38
CA LEU A 195 -20.59 -12.79 2.42
C LEU A 195 -19.08 -12.95 2.61
N LEU A 196 -18.39 -12.00 3.25
CA LEU A 196 -16.96 -12.07 3.58
C LEU A 196 -16.72 -12.98 4.80
N THR A 197 -17.00 -14.27 4.66
CA THR A 197 -16.88 -15.23 5.76
C THR A 197 -15.44 -15.68 6.07
N ASN A 198 -14.51 -15.52 5.14
CA ASN A 198 -13.11 -15.92 5.27
C ASN A 198 -12.19 -14.79 5.79
N ALA A 199 -12.74 -13.64 6.14
CA ALA A 199 -12.00 -12.53 6.72
C ALA A 199 -12.81 -11.78 7.79
N LEU A 200 -12.08 -11.07 8.64
CA LEU A 200 -12.65 -10.06 9.51
C LEU A 200 -12.70 -8.73 8.75
N TYR A 201 -13.91 -8.25 8.47
CA TYR A 201 -14.11 -6.92 7.93
C TYR A 201 -14.01 -5.87 9.06
N LEU A 202 -13.23 -4.83 8.85
CA LEU A 202 -13.13 -3.67 9.74
C LEU A 202 -13.63 -2.41 9.03
N GLU A 203 -14.44 -1.64 9.75
CA GLU A 203 -14.88 -0.29 9.38
C GLU A 203 -14.85 0.52 10.67
N ASP A 204 -14.00 1.55 10.74
CA ASP A 204 -13.83 2.44 11.91
C ASP A 204 -13.74 1.70 13.26
N THR A 205 -13.12 0.52 13.24
CA THR A 205 -13.07 -0.40 14.38
C THR A 205 -11.68 -1.00 14.52
N LEU A 206 -11.32 -1.34 15.76
CA LEU A 206 -10.03 -1.91 16.11
C LEU A 206 -10.18 -3.40 16.42
N VAL A 207 -9.20 -4.21 16.01
CA VAL A 207 -9.05 -5.59 16.45
C VAL A 207 -7.69 -5.81 17.11
N THR A 208 -7.63 -6.75 18.07
CA THR A 208 -6.36 -7.21 18.63
C THR A 208 -6.04 -8.62 18.12
N VAL A 209 -4.90 -8.79 17.47
CA VAL A 209 -4.40 -10.07 16.94
C VAL A 209 -3.03 -10.35 17.54
N GLU A 210 -2.91 -11.46 18.28
CA GLU A 210 -1.63 -11.89 18.90
C GLU A 210 -0.93 -10.77 19.72
N GLY A 211 -1.73 -9.91 20.38
CA GLY A 211 -1.22 -8.77 21.17
C GLY A 211 -0.99 -7.47 20.39
N TYR A 212 -1.10 -7.49 19.07
CA TYR A 212 -1.00 -6.30 18.22
C TYR A 212 -2.38 -5.68 17.99
N ARG A 213 -2.48 -4.36 18.13
CA ARG A 213 -3.69 -3.59 17.82
C ARG A 213 -3.64 -3.15 16.36
N ILE A 214 -4.65 -3.55 15.60
CA ILE A 214 -4.80 -3.22 14.18
C ILE A 214 -6.08 -2.38 14.06
N TYR A 215 -5.92 -1.19 13.50
CA TYR A 215 -6.97 -0.20 13.23
C TYR A 215 -6.78 0.31 11.81
#